data_AF-A4P1F2-F1
#
_entry.id   AF-A4P1F2-F1
#
_cell.length_a   1.000
_cell.length_b   1.000
_cell.length_c   1.000
_cell.angle_alpha   90.00
_cell.angle_beta   90.00
_cell.angle_gamma   90.00
#
_symmetry.space_group_name_H-M   'P 1'
#
loop_
_entity.id
_entity.type
_entity.pdbx_description
1 polymer ?
#
loop_
_entity_poly.entity_id
_entity_poly.type
_entity_poly.pdbx_seq_one_letter_code
_entity_poly.pdbx_strand_id
1 'polypeptide(L)'
;MSHLSIYQMMCNEKIARAIILEDDAIVSHEFEAIVKDSLKKVSKNVEILFYDHGKAKSYCWKKTLVENYRLVHYRKPSKTSKRAIMCATAYLITLSGAQKLLQIAYPIRMPADYLTGALQLTGLKAYGVEPPCVFQGTISEIDAMEQR
;
A
#
# COMPACT_ATOMS: atom_id res chain seq x y z
N MET A 1 12.71 -7.80 -8.74
CA MET A 1 11.84 -6.98 -9.64
C MET A 1 11.55 -5.66 -8.92
N SER A 2 11.40 -4.54 -9.63
CA SER A 2 11.02 -3.26 -8.98
C SER A 2 9.52 -3.01 -9.10
N HIS A 3 8.92 -2.27 -8.16
CA HIS A 3 7.50 -1.90 -8.23
C HIS A 3 7.13 -1.21 -9.55
N LEU A 4 8.02 -0.37 -10.10
CA LEU A 4 7.82 0.27 -11.40
C LEU A 4 7.73 -0.73 -12.55
N SER A 5 8.55 -1.79 -12.54
CA SER A 5 8.47 -2.84 -13.55
C SER A 5 7.13 -3.58 -13.51
N ILE A 6 6.58 -3.80 -12.31
CA ILE A 6 5.24 -4.38 -12.11
C ILE A 6 4.17 -3.44 -12.66
N TYR A 7 4.26 -2.13 -12.38
CA TYR A 7 3.29 -1.16 -12.91
C TYR A 7 3.32 -1.10 -14.44
N GLN A 8 4.51 -1.18 -15.04
CA GLN A 8 4.66 -1.20 -16.49
C GLN A 8 4.05 -2.48 -17.09
N MET A 9 4.31 -3.63 -16.46
CA MET A 9 3.70 -4.92 -16.82
C MET A 9 2.17 -4.84 -16.75
N MET A 10 1.61 -4.29 -15.67
CA MET A 10 0.16 -4.07 -15.56
C MET A 10 -0.38 -3.20 -16.69
N CYS A 11 0.33 -2.14 -17.08
CA CYS A 11 -0.07 -1.25 -18.18
C CYS A 11 -0.03 -1.93 -19.56
N ASN A 12 0.99 -2.75 -19.79
CA ASN A 12 1.22 -3.46 -21.04
C ASN A 12 0.21 -4.60 -21.21
N GLU A 13 0.02 -5.41 -20.17
CA GLU A 13 -0.83 -6.60 -20.18
C GLU A 13 -2.29 -6.33 -19.78
N LYS A 14 -2.61 -5.08 -19.44
CA LYS A 14 -3.96 -4.65 -18.99
C LYS A 14 -4.46 -5.38 -17.74
N ILE A 15 -3.54 -5.68 -16.81
CA ILE A 15 -3.88 -6.27 -15.51
C ILE A 15 -4.65 -5.25 -14.68
N ALA A 16 -5.93 -5.53 -14.41
CA ALA A 16 -6.83 -4.57 -13.77
C ALA A 16 -6.45 -4.22 -12.32
N ARG A 17 -5.97 -5.22 -11.56
CA ARG A 17 -5.56 -5.11 -10.16
C ARG A 17 -4.47 -6.11 -9.86
N ALA A 18 -3.55 -5.74 -8.98
CA ALA A 18 -2.52 -6.63 -8.45
C ALA A 18 -2.36 -6.39 -6.95
N ILE A 19 -2.05 -7.46 -6.21
CA ILE A 19 -1.52 -7.36 -4.85
C ILE A 19 -0.01 -7.49 -5.00
N ILE A 20 0.72 -6.51 -4.46
CA ILE A 20 2.17 -6.49 -4.44
C ILE A 20 2.59 -6.79 -3.00
N LEU A 21 3.49 -7.76 -2.85
CA LEU A 21 4.12 -8.16 -1.61
C LEU A 21 5.63 -8.11 -1.83
N GLU A 22 6.37 -7.55 -0.88
CA GLU A 22 7.82 -7.71 -0.78
C GLU A 22 8.18 -9.16 -0.38
N ASP A 23 9.43 -9.55 -0.57
CA ASP A 23 9.91 -10.92 -0.36
C ASP A 23 9.97 -11.34 1.11
N ASP A 24 10.05 -10.38 2.02
CA ASP A 24 10.05 -10.56 3.47
C ASP A 24 8.67 -10.31 4.11
N ALA A 25 7.62 -10.18 3.29
CA ALA A 25 6.26 -9.92 3.76
C ALA A 25 5.65 -11.14 4.45
N ILE A 26 5.34 -11.01 5.74
CA ILE A 26 4.62 -12.00 6.54
C ILE A 26 3.15 -11.61 6.61
N VAL A 27 2.27 -12.45 6.07
CA VAL A 27 0.83 -12.21 6.05
C VAL A 27 0.12 -12.86 7.25
N SER A 28 -0.92 -12.23 7.77
CA SER A 28 -1.82 -12.81 8.77
C SER A 28 -2.50 -14.08 8.26
N HIS A 29 -2.85 -15.02 9.14
CA HIS A 29 -3.67 -16.19 8.79
C HIS A 29 -5.01 -15.83 8.14
N GLU A 30 -5.54 -14.65 8.48
CA GLU A 30 -6.82 -14.14 8.00
C GLU A 30 -6.70 -13.31 6.72
N PHE A 31 -5.49 -13.23 6.13
CA PHE A 31 -5.19 -12.32 5.03
C PHE A 31 -6.11 -12.51 3.84
N GLU A 32 -6.39 -13.75 3.43
CA GLU A 32 -7.30 -14.03 2.31
C GLU A 32 -8.72 -13.51 2.59
N ALA A 33 -9.24 -13.74 3.79
CA ALA A 33 -10.58 -13.29 4.20
C ALA A 33 -10.66 -11.77 4.23
N ILE A 34 -9.62 -11.11 4.77
CA ILE A 34 -9.49 -9.65 4.83
C ILE A 34 -9.43 -9.04 3.42
N VAL A 35 -8.61 -9.60 2.52
CA VAL A 35 -8.51 -9.15 1.12
C VAL A 35 -9.87 -9.26 0.43
N LYS A 36 -10.53 -10.42 0.53
CA LYS A 36 -11.85 -10.63 -0.08
C LYS A 36 -12.90 -9.66 0.46
N ASP A 37 -12.95 -9.44 1.76
CA ASP A 37 -13.95 -8.55 2.38
C ASP A 37 -13.67 -7.06 2.09
N SER A 38 -12.39 -6.66 2.13
CA SER A 38 -11.97 -5.30 1.77
C SER A 38 -12.30 -4.97 0.31
N LEU A 39 -12.07 -5.90 -0.63
CA LEU A 39 -12.39 -5.72 -2.05
C LEU A 39 -13.89 -5.57 -2.31
N LYS A 40 -14.75 -6.23 -1.53
CA LYS A 40 -16.21 -6.08 -1.61
C LYS A 40 -16.67 -4.71 -1.10
N LYS A 41 -16.01 -4.17 -0.09
CA LYS A 41 -16.44 -2.97 0.65
C LYS A 41 -15.76 -1.68 0.20
N VAL A 42 -14.62 -1.76 -0.46
CA VAL A 42 -13.85 -0.59 -0.92
C VAL A 42 -14.57 0.15 -2.04
N SER A 43 -14.32 1.46 -2.12
CA SER A 43 -14.85 2.29 -3.20
C SER A 43 -14.37 1.80 -4.56
N LYS A 44 -15.24 1.82 -5.58
CA LYS A 44 -14.90 1.43 -6.96
C LYS A 44 -13.76 2.25 -7.57
N ASN A 45 -13.55 3.47 -7.06
CA ASN A 45 -12.50 4.39 -7.52
C ASN A 45 -11.21 4.33 -6.70
N VAL A 46 -11.02 3.29 -5.86
CA VAL A 46 -9.74 3.07 -5.16
C VAL A 46 -8.61 2.93 -6.17
N GLU A 47 -7.47 3.55 -5.85
CA GLU A 47 -6.26 3.45 -6.66
C GLU A 47 -5.19 2.61 -5.95
N ILE A 48 -5.13 2.67 -4.62
CA ILE A 48 -4.25 1.87 -3.79
C ILE A 48 -4.94 1.49 -2.47
N LEU A 49 -4.68 0.29 -1.96
CA LEU A 49 -5.17 -0.19 -0.67
C LEU A 49 -4.02 -0.87 0.09
N PHE A 50 -3.61 -0.28 1.20
CA PHE A 50 -2.48 -0.74 2.01
C PHE A 50 -2.88 -1.87 2.97
N TYR A 51 -2.08 -2.94 3.02
CA TYR A 51 -2.23 -4.05 3.96
C TYR A 51 -1.15 -4.06 5.04
N ASP A 52 -0.01 -3.45 4.74
CA ASP A 52 0.96 -2.94 5.72
C ASP A 52 1.00 -1.41 5.61
N HIS A 53 1.11 -0.71 6.74
CA HIS A 53 1.19 0.74 6.76
C HIS A 53 1.72 1.30 8.09
N GLY A 54 2.45 2.41 7.97
CA GLY A 54 2.78 3.27 9.11
C GLY A 54 1.61 4.16 9.56
N LYS A 55 1.93 5.27 10.24
CA LYS A 55 0.91 6.24 10.69
C LYS A 55 0.33 7.02 9.52
N ALA A 56 -0.99 6.96 9.35
CA ALA A 56 -1.74 7.71 8.34
C ALA A 56 -2.94 8.43 8.96
N LYS A 57 -3.31 9.59 8.42
CA LYS A 57 -4.57 10.25 8.81
C LYS A 57 -5.70 9.68 7.97
N SER A 58 -6.70 9.08 8.62
CA SER A 58 -7.92 8.59 7.97
C SER A 58 -9.12 9.50 8.23
N TYR A 59 -10.17 9.35 7.43
CA TYR A 59 -11.49 9.90 7.74
C TYR A 59 -12.13 9.12 8.90
N CYS A 60 -13.04 9.75 9.65
CA CYS A 60 -13.65 9.15 10.84
C CYS A 60 -14.54 7.94 10.53
N TRP A 61 -15.15 7.90 9.34
CA TRP A 61 -16.05 6.82 8.92
C TRP A 61 -15.25 5.62 8.40
N LYS A 62 -15.18 4.58 9.22
CA LYS A 62 -14.50 3.32 8.92
C LYS A 62 -15.53 2.22 8.70
N LYS A 63 -15.26 1.28 7.81
CA LYS A 63 -16.12 0.10 7.62
C LYS A 63 -15.50 -1.10 8.33
N THR A 64 -16.29 -1.82 9.11
CA THR A 64 -15.84 -3.07 9.73
C THR A 64 -15.57 -4.14 8.68
N LEU A 65 -14.48 -4.85 8.85
CA LEU A 65 -14.09 -6.04 8.10
C LEU A 65 -14.18 -7.28 9.01
N VAL A 66 -13.96 -8.46 8.43
CA VAL A 66 -13.78 -9.72 9.18
C VAL A 66 -12.74 -9.58 10.29
N GLU A 67 -12.86 -10.38 11.35
CA GLU A 67 -11.88 -10.45 12.45
C GLU A 67 -11.56 -9.08 13.09
N ASN A 68 -12.57 -8.21 13.19
CA ASN A 68 -12.48 -6.87 13.78
C ASN A 68 -11.50 -5.90 13.09
N TYR A 69 -11.04 -6.24 11.88
CA TYR A 69 -10.31 -5.30 11.04
C TYR A 69 -11.22 -4.17 10.55
N ARG A 70 -10.63 -3.09 10.07
CA ARG A 70 -11.36 -1.93 9.56
C ARG A 70 -10.79 -1.48 8.24
N LEU A 71 -11.66 -1.27 7.27
CA LEU A 71 -11.33 -0.56 6.05
C LEU A 71 -11.38 0.94 6.32
N VAL A 72 -10.27 1.61 6.08
CA VAL A 72 -10.11 3.04 6.31
C VAL A 72 -9.81 3.78 5.01
N HIS A 73 -10.37 4.96 4.85
CA HIS A 73 -10.07 5.87 3.74
C HIS A 73 -9.04 6.90 4.23
N TYR A 74 -7.86 6.94 3.62
CA TYR A 74 -6.83 7.89 3.99
C TYR A 74 -7.08 9.28 3.41
N ARG A 75 -6.79 10.29 4.23
CA ARG A 75 -6.89 11.69 3.85
C ARG A 75 -5.62 12.10 3.14
N LYS A 76 -5.77 12.81 2.03
CA LYS A 76 -4.65 13.51 1.39
C LYS A 76 -4.12 14.61 2.33
N PRO A 77 -2.83 14.59 2.72
CA PRO A 77 -2.22 15.69 3.46
C PRO A 77 -2.16 16.98 2.63
N SER A 78 -1.89 18.13 3.26
CA SER A 78 -1.61 19.37 2.53
C SER A 78 -0.34 19.23 1.68
N LYS A 79 -0.23 20.03 0.60
CA LYS A 79 0.94 19.99 -0.31
C LYS A 79 2.28 20.21 0.39
N THR A 80 2.30 20.95 1.50
CA THR A 80 3.49 21.25 2.30
C THR A 80 3.73 20.24 3.42
N SER A 81 2.84 19.25 3.60
CA SER A 81 2.99 18.25 4.65
C SER A 81 4.08 17.25 4.29
N LYS A 82 4.93 16.92 5.27
CA LYS A 82 5.90 15.82 5.19
C LYS A 82 5.31 14.47 5.62
N ARG A 83 4.01 14.40 5.94
CA ARG A 83 3.37 13.14 6.31
C ARG A 83 3.20 12.27 5.07
N ALA A 84 3.68 11.04 5.13
CA ALA A 84 3.54 10.03 4.08
C ALA A 84 3.40 8.65 4.73
N ILE A 85 2.78 7.71 4.01
CA ILE A 85 2.71 6.31 4.41
C ILE A 85 3.99 5.64 3.93
N MET A 86 5.04 5.70 4.74
CA MET A 86 6.37 5.21 4.39
C MET A 86 6.45 3.68 4.55
N CYS A 87 5.68 2.96 3.75
CA CYS A 87 5.62 1.50 3.75
C CYS A 87 5.11 1.00 2.38
N ALA A 88 5.91 0.17 1.73
CA ALA A 88 5.60 -0.47 0.45
C ALA A 88 5.59 -2.01 0.54
N THR A 89 5.71 -2.58 1.74
CA THR A 89 5.74 -4.03 2.00
C THR A 89 4.57 -4.77 1.36
N ALA A 90 3.34 -4.25 1.53
CA ALA A 90 2.14 -4.91 1.04
C ALA A 90 0.99 -3.96 0.74
N TYR A 91 0.54 -3.98 -0.51
CA TYR A 91 -0.64 -3.23 -0.94
C TYR A 91 -1.27 -3.82 -2.20
N LEU A 92 -2.56 -3.54 -2.38
CA LEU A 92 -3.24 -3.69 -3.65
C LEU A 92 -3.15 -2.39 -4.46
N ILE A 93 -2.90 -2.49 -5.75
CA ILE A 93 -2.94 -1.37 -6.69
C ILE A 93 -3.84 -1.68 -7.88
N THR A 94 -4.58 -0.69 -8.35
CA THR A 94 -5.39 -0.80 -9.58
C THR A 94 -4.61 -0.31 -10.79
N LEU A 95 -5.04 -0.69 -11.99
CA LEU A 95 -4.44 -0.22 -13.24
C LEU A 95 -4.36 1.31 -13.33
N SER A 96 -5.41 2.02 -12.90
CA SER A 96 -5.41 3.49 -12.88
C SER A 96 -4.40 4.06 -11.87
N GLY A 97 -4.25 3.39 -10.70
CA GLY A 97 -3.21 3.74 -9.72
C GLY A 97 -1.80 3.56 -10.30
N ALA A 98 -1.55 2.42 -10.94
CA ALA A 98 -0.27 2.11 -11.57
C ALA A 98 0.10 3.14 -12.67
N GLN A 99 -0.85 3.50 -13.53
CA GLN A 99 -0.67 4.53 -14.57
C GLN A 99 -0.32 5.90 -13.96
N LYS A 100 -1.04 6.31 -12.92
CA LYS A 100 -0.77 7.57 -12.21
C LYS A 100 0.62 7.57 -11.58
N LEU A 101 1.04 6.46 -10.97
CA LEU A 101 2.36 6.36 -10.37
C LEU A 101 3.48 6.39 -11.42
N LEU A 102 3.32 5.72 -12.57
CA LEU A 102 4.29 5.77 -13.66
C LEU A 102 4.47 7.20 -14.21
N GLN A 103 3.39 7.98 -14.34
CA GLN A 103 3.48 9.38 -14.78
C GLN A 103 4.31 10.26 -13.84
N ILE A 104 4.36 9.92 -12.55
CA ILE A 104 5.05 10.70 -11.51
C ILE A 104 6.48 10.18 -11.28
N ALA A 105 6.71 8.89 -11.49
CA ALA A 105 8.00 8.26 -11.26
C ALA A 105 9.09 8.65 -12.27
N TYR A 106 8.74 9.36 -13.35
CA TYR A 106 9.67 9.81 -14.38
C TYR A 106 9.67 11.33 -14.52
N PRO A 107 10.81 11.95 -14.88
CA PRO A 107 12.09 11.32 -15.21
C PRO A 107 12.95 10.92 -13.99
N ILE A 108 12.62 11.40 -12.79
CA ILE A 108 13.38 11.11 -11.56
C ILE A 108 12.73 9.95 -10.81
N ARG A 109 13.44 8.81 -10.74
CA ARG A 109 12.97 7.64 -9.98
C ARG A 109 12.87 7.97 -8.50
N MET A 110 11.67 7.79 -7.96
CA MET A 110 11.36 7.95 -6.54
C MET A 110 11.38 6.57 -5.84
N PRO A 111 11.81 6.49 -4.56
CA PRO A 111 11.66 5.27 -3.76
C PRO A 111 10.19 4.81 -3.71
N ALA A 112 9.96 3.50 -3.64
CA ALA A 112 8.62 2.92 -3.69
C ALA A 112 7.71 3.48 -2.58
N ASP A 113 8.22 3.57 -1.34
CA ASP A 113 7.49 4.12 -0.19
C ASP A 113 7.03 5.56 -0.41
N TYR A 114 7.89 6.40 -0.98
CA TYR A 114 7.54 7.78 -1.28
C TYR A 114 6.53 7.84 -2.42
N LEU A 115 6.73 7.04 -3.46
CA LEU A 115 5.87 7.03 -4.64
C LEU A 115 4.44 6.56 -4.27
N THR A 116 4.29 5.52 -3.46
CA THR A 116 2.97 5.03 -3.03
C THR A 116 2.39 5.86 -1.89
N GLY A 117 3.22 6.26 -0.94
CA GLY A 117 2.81 6.81 0.36
C GLY A 117 2.67 8.32 0.43
N ALA A 118 3.32 9.09 -0.45
CA ALA A 118 3.23 10.55 -0.46
C ALA A 118 1.96 11.01 -1.20
N LEU A 119 0.79 10.77 -0.61
CA LEU A 119 -0.53 11.07 -1.19
C LEU A 119 -0.70 12.54 -1.59
N GLN A 120 -0.01 13.47 -0.92
CA GLN A 120 0.05 14.89 -1.24
C GLN A 120 0.67 15.16 -2.62
N LEU A 121 1.67 14.36 -3.02
CA LEU A 121 2.34 14.41 -4.31
C LEU A 121 1.53 13.65 -5.36
N THR A 122 1.12 12.42 -5.05
CA THR A 122 0.50 11.54 -6.05
C THR A 122 -0.97 11.76 -6.27
N GLY A 123 -1.69 12.25 -5.26
CA GLY A 123 -3.14 12.39 -5.34
C GLY A 123 -3.86 11.05 -5.51
N LEU A 124 -3.26 9.95 -5.04
CA LEU A 124 -3.89 8.64 -5.03
C LEU A 124 -5.11 8.63 -4.09
N LYS A 125 -6.17 7.94 -4.52
CA LYS A 125 -7.32 7.56 -3.69
C LYS A 125 -6.95 6.32 -2.89
N ALA A 126 -6.40 6.55 -1.71
CA ALA A 126 -5.78 5.52 -0.89
C ALA A 126 -6.67 5.03 0.26
N TYR A 127 -6.74 3.72 0.40
CA TYR A 127 -7.39 3.05 1.53
C TYR A 127 -6.36 2.20 2.28
N GLY A 128 -6.74 1.69 3.44
CA GLY A 128 -5.95 0.69 4.15
C GLY A 128 -6.80 -0.18 5.05
N VAL A 129 -6.17 -1.24 5.56
CA VAL A 129 -6.75 -2.13 6.55
C VAL A 129 -6.10 -1.84 7.91
N GLU A 130 -6.90 -1.48 8.91
CA GLU A 130 -6.45 -1.21 10.28
C GLU A 130 -7.02 -2.22 11.29
N PRO A 131 -6.20 -2.86 12.15
CA PRO A 131 -4.73 -2.78 12.17
C PRO A 131 -4.09 -3.39 10.90
N PRO A 132 -2.79 -3.15 10.63
CA PRO A 132 -2.08 -3.85 9.56
C PRO A 132 -2.25 -5.37 9.66
N CYS A 133 -2.37 -6.02 8.50
CA CYS A 133 -2.56 -7.48 8.38
C CYS A 133 -1.40 -8.17 7.65
N VAL A 134 -0.39 -7.39 7.25
CA VAL A 134 0.90 -7.84 6.74
C VAL A 134 1.98 -7.11 7.51
N PHE A 135 3.10 -7.79 7.74
CA PHE A 135 4.21 -7.32 8.56
C PHE A 135 5.53 -7.60 7.84
N GLN A 136 6.54 -6.77 8.07
CA GLN A 136 7.92 -7.10 7.70
C GLN A 136 8.46 -8.13 8.70
N GLY A 137 9.12 -9.19 8.20
CA GLY A 137 9.84 -10.11 9.06
C GLY A 137 10.94 -9.39 9.86
N THR A 138 10.97 -9.54 11.18
CA THR A 138 12.08 -9.00 11.99
C THR A 138 13.38 -9.73 11.69
N ILE A 139 14.36 -8.97 11.18
CA ILE A 139 15.83 -9.04 11.35
C ILE A 139 16.40 -10.47 11.46
N SER A 140 17.17 -10.89 10.44
CA SER A 140 18.02 -12.09 10.52
C SER A 140 18.79 -12.10 11.83
N GLU A 141 18.81 -13.24 12.54
CA GLU A 141 19.58 -13.40 13.80
C GLU A 141 21.05 -12.96 13.68
N ILE A 142 21.58 -12.98 12.46
CA ILE A 142 22.92 -12.52 12.06
C ILE A 142 23.12 -11.01 12.35
N ASP A 143 22.15 -10.15 12.04
CA ASP A 143 22.26 -8.69 12.23
C ASP A 143 22.15 -8.30 13.72
N ALA A 144 21.53 -9.15 14.55
CA ALA A 144 21.46 -8.95 15.99
C ALA A 144 22.76 -9.32 16.73
N MET A 145 23.65 -10.07 16.08
CA MET A 145 24.94 -10.48 16.65
C MET A 145 26.07 -9.45 16.41
N GLU A 146 25.99 -8.63 15.36
CA GLU A 146 26.99 -7.58 15.07
C GLU A 146 26.90 -6.36 16.01
N GLN A 147 25.83 -6.23 16.80
CA GLN A 147 25.66 -5.15 17.78
C GLN A 147 26.02 -5.56 19.23
N ARG A 148 26.77 -6.65 19.43
CA ARG A 148 27.30 -7.06 20.74
C ARG A 148 28.81 -6.88 20.85
#